data_AF-A0A4V2FRA2-F1
#
_entry.id   AF-A0A4V2FRA2-F1
#
_cell.length_a   1.000
_cell.length_b   1.000
_cell.length_c   1.000
_cell.angle_alpha   90.00
_cell.angle_beta   90.00
_cell.angle_gamma   90.00
#
_symmetry.space_group_name_H-M   'P 1'
#
loop_
_entity.id
_entity.type
_entity.pdbx_description
1 polymer ?
#
loop_
_entity_poly.entity_id
_entity_poly.type
_entity_poly.pdbx_seq_one_letter_code
_entity_poly.pdbx_strand_id
1 'polypeptide(L)'
;MPDDPVTDDLPPSGSGDPGEDDVVRALVDLRTELEHTVAELTAAAERADELIALRRGGHPWREIVPAEEPPLIIERISRALDTLGGAGSRFRREEARALQREGVSITAIGKLFGVTRQRASMLVQDRPERDQGPGD
;
A
#
# COMPACT_ATOMS: atom_id res chain seq x y z
N MET A 1 -61.04 -8.95 5.31
CA MET A 1 -59.95 -9.71 4.65
C MET A 1 -60.09 -9.49 3.16
N PRO A 2 -59.06 -9.02 2.43
CA PRO A 2 -57.69 -8.62 2.82
C PRO A 2 -57.41 -7.14 2.44
N ASP A 3 -56.28 -6.47 2.67
CA ASP A 3 -55.03 -6.71 3.40
C ASP A 3 -54.43 -5.32 3.72
N ASP A 4 -53.74 -5.23 4.86
CA ASP A 4 -52.87 -4.12 5.26
C ASP A 4 -51.61 -4.04 4.36
N PRO A 5 -50.82 -2.95 4.42
CA PRO A 5 -49.90 -2.53 3.37
C PRO A 5 -48.62 -3.38 3.36
N VAL A 6 -48.24 -3.87 2.17
CA VAL A 6 -46.86 -4.33 1.96
C VAL A 6 -46.01 -3.07 1.78
N THR A 7 -45.57 -2.55 2.92
CA THR A 7 -44.35 -1.75 3.02
C THR A 7 -43.25 -2.61 2.41
N ASP A 8 -42.72 -2.18 1.27
CA ASP A 8 -41.55 -2.76 0.64
C ASP A 8 -40.38 -2.56 1.61
N ASP A 9 -40.13 -3.60 2.41
CA ASP A 9 -38.99 -3.73 3.29
C ASP A 9 -37.76 -3.89 2.40
N LEU A 10 -37.29 -2.76 1.87
CA LEU A 10 -35.99 -2.68 1.22
C LEU A 10 -34.94 -2.98 2.30
N PRO A 11 -34.18 -4.07 2.22
CA PRO A 11 -33.11 -4.31 3.18
C PRO A 11 -32.13 -3.13 3.12
N PRO A 12 -31.63 -2.62 4.26
CA PRO A 12 -30.62 -1.58 4.25
C PRO A 12 -29.39 -2.11 3.51
N SER A 13 -29.18 -1.57 2.31
CA SER A 13 -27.98 -1.81 1.53
C SER A 13 -26.83 -1.07 2.20
N GLY A 14 -25.80 -1.82 2.62
CA GLY A 14 -24.49 -1.29 2.99
C GLY A 14 -24.26 -1.05 4.48
N SER A 15 -24.11 -2.12 5.24
CA SER A 15 -23.23 -2.09 6.42
C SER A 15 -21.94 -2.85 6.07
N GLY A 16 -21.11 -2.26 5.19
CA GLY A 16 -19.73 -2.73 5.06
C GLY A 16 -19.10 -2.66 6.45
N ASP A 17 -18.53 -3.77 6.92
CA ASP A 17 -17.76 -3.73 8.17
C ASP A 17 -16.67 -2.65 7.95
N PRO A 18 -16.53 -1.64 8.83
CA PRO A 18 -15.54 -0.59 8.66
C PRO A 18 -14.14 -1.11 8.32
N GLY A 19 -13.78 -2.31 8.79
CA GLY A 19 -12.51 -2.91 8.43
C GLY A 19 -12.46 -3.56 7.04
N GLU A 20 -13.59 -3.99 6.46
CA GLU A 20 -13.66 -4.42 5.05
C GLU A 20 -13.41 -3.21 4.12
N ASP A 21 -14.02 -2.08 4.43
CA ASP A 21 -13.77 -0.83 3.71
C ASP A 21 -12.30 -0.35 3.87
N ASP A 22 -11.70 -0.54 5.05
CA ASP A 22 -10.30 -0.18 5.31
C ASP A 22 -9.30 -1.05 4.52
N VAL A 23 -9.53 -2.38 4.42
CA VAL A 23 -8.64 -3.27 3.66
C VAL A 23 -8.75 -3.02 2.15
N VAL A 24 -9.97 -2.79 1.63
CA VAL A 24 -10.19 -2.47 0.22
C VAL A 24 -9.52 -1.14 -0.12
N ARG A 25 -9.67 -0.11 0.71
CA ARG A 25 -8.93 1.16 0.54
C ARG A 25 -7.43 0.96 0.52
N ALA A 26 -6.89 0.19 1.47
CA ALA A 26 -5.46 -0.06 1.52
C ALA A 26 -4.94 -0.81 0.27
N LEU A 27 -5.75 -1.69 -0.32
CA LEU A 27 -5.42 -2.37 -1.57
C LEU A 27 -5.48 -1.42 -2.78
N VAL A 28 -6.46 -0.52 -2.85
CA VAL A 28 -6.54 0.51 -3.90
C VAL A 28 -5.34 1.46 -3.82
N ASP A 29 -4.95 1.87 -2.61
CA ASP A 29 -3.79 2.72 -2.40
C ASP A 29 -2.50 2.00 -2.81
N LEU A 30 -2.35 0.72 -2.47
CA LEU A 30 -1.23 -0.11 -2.93
C LEU A 30 -1.19 -0.24 -4.45
N ARG A 31 -2.34 -0.45 -5.10
CA ARG A 31 -2.42 -0.52 -6.56
C ARG A 31 -1.98 0.80 -7.21
N THR A 32 -2.42 1.93 -6.66
CA THR A 32 -2.04 3.26 -7.15
C THR A 32 -0.54 3.48 -6.98
N GLU A 33 0.02 3.12 -5.82
CA GLU A 33 1.45 3.24 -5.56
C GLU A 33 2.28 2.33 -6.48
N LEU A 34 1.78 1.13 -6.80
CA LEU A 34 2.42 0.24 -7.79
C LEU A 34 2.47 0.88 -9.18
N GLU A 35 1.38 1.49 -9.63
CA GLU A 35 1.33 2.19 -10.92
C GLU A 35 2.33 3.37 -10.95
N HIS A 36 2.39 4.16 -9.88
CA HIS A 36 3.37 5.23 -9.71
C HIS A 36 4.81 4.70 -9.70
N THR A 37 5.08 3.65 -8.93
CA THR A 37 6.41 3.03 -8.85
C THR A 37 6.86 2.50 -10.21
N VAL A 38 5.97 1.87 -10.98
CA VAL A 38 6.28 1.41 -12.34
C VAL A 38 6.68 2.60 -13.23
N ALA A 39 5.92 3.69 -13.21
CA ALA A 39 6.24 4.88 -13.98
C ALA A 39 7.61 5.48 -13.61
N GLU A 40 7.90 5.60 -12.31
CA GLU A 40 9.20 6.11 -11.82
C GLU A 40 10.37 5.21 -12.23
N LEU A 41 10.22 3.88 -12.12
CA LEU A 41 11.26 2.93 -12.50
C LEU A 41 11.48 2.88 -14.02
N THR A 42 10.42 3.05 -14.82
CA THR A 42 10.55 3.20 -16.28
C THR A 42 11.36 4.45 -16.62
N ALA A 43 11.03 5.61 -16.03
CA ALA A 43 11.79 6.84 -16.25
C ALA A 43 13.25 6.73 -15.80
N ALA A 44 13.51 6.02 -14.68
CA ALA A 44 14.86 5.75 -14.22
C ALA A 44 15.66 4.85 -15.19
N ALA A 45 15.01 3.87 -15.81
CA ALA A 45 15.61 3.00 -16.81
C ALA A 45 15.97 3.78 -18.08
N GLU A 46 15.05 4.61 -18.59
CA GLU A 46 15.30 5.50 -19.74
C GLU A 46 16.49 6.43 -19.46
N ARG A 47 16.55 7.01 -18.26
CA ARG A 47 17.69 7.85 -17.86
C ARG A 47 18.99 7.07 -17.81
N ALA A 48 18.98 5.84 -17.29
CA ALA A 48 20.16 4.99 -17.26
C ALA A 48 20.70 4.72 -18.67
N ASP A 49 19.83 4.50 -19.65
CA ASP A 49 20.20 4.32 -21.06
C ASP A 49 20.89 5.56 -21.64
N GLU A 50 20.42 6.76 -21.30
CA GLU A 50 21.07 8.03 -21.69
C GLU A 50 22.47 8.16 -21.09
N LEU A 51 22.65 7.85 -19.80
CA LEU A 51 23.95 7.89 -19.14
C LEU A 51 24.92 6.87 -19.76
N ILE A 52 24.42 5.68 -20.12
CA ILE A 52 25.19 4.66 -20.84
C ILE A 52 25.62 5.18 -22.22
N ALA A 53 24.72 5.84 -22.96
CA ALA A 53 25.02 6.42 -24.27
C ALA A 53 26.11 7.50 -24.18
N LEU A 54 26.00 8.43 -23.22
CA LEU A 54 27.02 9.46 -22.97
C LEU A 54 28.37 8.82 -22.63
N ARG A 55 28.38 7.81 -21.75
CA ARG A 55 29.61 7.13 -21.37
C ARG A 55 30.26 6.42 -22.56
N ARG A 56 29.47 5.74 -23.39
CA ARG A 56 29.93 5.07 -24.63
C ARG A 56 30.40 6.07 -25.68
N GLY A 57 29.85 7.28 -25.69
CA GLY A 57 30.31 8.41 -26.51
C GLY A 57 31.66 9.00 -26.07
N GLY A 58 32.25 8.51 -24.98
CA GLY A 58 33.58 8.93 -24.50
C GLY A 58 33.55 9.95 -23.37
N HIS A 59 32.38 10.43 -22.95
CA HIS A 59 32.28 11.36 -21.83
C HIS A 59 32.73 10.69 -20.51
N PRO A 60 33.53 11.38 -19.68
CA PRO A 60 33.91 10.87 -18.36
C PRO A 60 32.78 11.11 -17.35
N TRP A 61 32.68 10.25 -16.33
CA TRP A 61 31.65 10.35 -15.30
C TRP A 61 31.60 11.71 -14.57
N ARG A 62 32.74 12.37 -14.41
CA ARG A 62 32.84 13.72 -13.82
C ARG A 62 32.09 14.80 -14.61
N GLU A 63 31.80 14.57 -15.88
CA GLU A 63 31.01 15.47 -16.74
C GLU A 63 29.55 14.98 -16.83
N ILE A 64 29.33 13.67 -16.80
CA ILE A 64 28.00 13.06 -16.92
C ILE A 64 27.15 13.28 -15.65
N VAL A 65 27.70 12.98 -14.47
CA VAL A 65 26.93 13.00 -13.20
C VAL A 65 26.46 14.42 -12.83
N PRO A 66 27.27 15.49 -12.94
CA PRO A 66 26.78 16.84 -12.66
C PRO A 66 25.76 17.36 -13.66
N ALA A 67 25.72 16.79 -14.87
CA ALA A 67 24.71 17.09 -15.89
C ALA A 67 23.43 16.24 -15.71
N GLU A 68 23.38 15.40 -14.68
CA GLU A 68 22.18 14.65 -14.35
C GLU A 68 21.11 15.60 -13.80
N GLU A 69 19.92 15.62 -14.41
CA GLU A 69 18.82 16.43 -13.90
C GLU A 69 18.24 15.78 -12.64
N PRO A 70 18.13 16.53 -11.52
CA PRO A 70 17.51 16.00 -10.30
C PRO A 70 16.03 15.65 -10.50
N PRO A 71 15.48 14.67 -9.76
CA PRO A 71 16.18 13.80 -8.81
C PRO A 71 17.03 12.76 -9.52
N LEU A 72 18.19 12.43 -8.93
CA LEU A 72 19.12 11.43 -9.47
C LEU A 72 18.44 10.06 -9.56
N ILE A 73 18.89 9.18 -10.46
CA ILE A 73 18.36 7.81 -10.61
C ILE A 73 18.29 7.09 -9.24
N ILE A 74 19.34 7.19 -8.43
CA ILE A 74 19.40 6.53 -7.12
C ILE A 74 18.39 7.12 -6.12
N GLU A 75 18.16 8.43 -6.17
CA GLU A 75 17.16 9.10 -5.32
C GLU A 75 15.74 8.69 -5.71
N ARG A 76 15.46 8.57 -7.02
CA ARG A 76 14.17 8.08 -7.53
C ARG A 76 13.90 6.65 -7.09
N ILE A 77 14.88 5.75 -7.27
CA ILE A 77 14.77 4.35 -6.85
C ILE A 77 14.54 4.25 -5.33
N SER A 78 15.32 5.00 -4.54
CA SER A 78 15.18 4.97 -3.08
C SER A 78 13.79 5.44 -2.64
N ARG A 79 13.29 6.53 -3.23
CA ARG A 79 11.94 7.05 -2.95
C ARG A 79 10.85 6.06 -3.35
N ALA A 80 10.98 5.42 -4.52
CA ALA A 80 10.02 4.42 -4.99
C ALA A 80 9.99 3.18 -4.06
N LEU A 81 11.14 2.73 -3.57
CA LEU A 81 11.21 1.63 -2.61
C LEU A 81 10.59 1.99 -1.26
N ASP A 82 10.85 3.20 -0.75
CA ASP A 82 10.32 3.67 0.54
C ASP A 82 8.79 3.79 0.51
N THR A 83 8.26 4.42 -0.55
CA THR A 83 6.82 4.63 -0.75
C THR A 83 6.07 3.32 -0.94
N LEU A 84 6.56 2.44 -1.82
CA LEU A 84 5.99 1.11 -2.03
C LEU A 84 6.06 0.25 -0.76
N GLY A 85 7.17 0.31 -0.02
CA GLY A 85 7.33 -0.37 1.26
C GLY A 85 6.30 0.09 2.30
N GLY A 86 6.02 1.39 2.34
CA GLY A 86 4.99 1.98 3.19
C GLY A 86 3.58 1.50 2.84
N ALA A 87 3.20 1.59 1.56
CA ALA A 87 1.90 1.13 1.07
C ALA A 87 1.68 -0.37 1.31
N GLY A 88 2.68 -1.20 0.99
CA GLY A 88 2.62 -2.65 1.22
C GLY A 88 2.54 -3.02 2.70
N SER A 89 3.24 -2.30 3.57
CA SER A 89 3.17 -2.49 5.02
C SER A 89 1.78 -2.14 5.57
N ARG A 90 1.15 -1.08 5.06
CA ARG A 90 -0.22 -0.71 5.44
C ARG A 90 -1.23 -1.76 5.00
N PHE A 91 -1.20 -2.17 3.73
CA PHE A 91 -2.10 -3.20 3.23
C PHE A 91 -2.00 -4.50 4.04
N ARG A 92 -0.78 -4.96 4.33
CA ARG A 92 -0.55 -6.19 5.12
C ARG A 92 -1.18 -6.12 6.52
N ARG A 93 -1.22 -4.94 7.15
CA ARG A 93 -1.87 -4.76 8.46
C ARG A 93 -3.39 -4.85 8.35
N GLU A 94 -3.98 -4.15 7.38
CA GLU A 94 -5.45 -4.19 7.22
C GLU A 94 -5.93 -5.58 6.80
N GLU A 95 -5.19 -6.28 5.95
CA GLU A 95 -5.46 -7.67 5.58
C GLU A 95 -5.37 -8.61 6.79
N ALA A 96 -4.34 -8.46 7.64
CA ALA A 96 -4.23 -9.24 8.88
C ALA A 96 -5.44 -9.05 9.80
N ARG A 97 -5.94 -7.82 9.91
CA ARG A 97 -7.08 -7.47 10.77
C ARG A 97 -8.40 -7.97 10.19
N ALA A 98 -8.57 -7.92 8.86
CA ALA A 98 -9.71 -8.52 8.19
C ALA A 98 -9.78 -10.02 8.48
N LEU A 99 -8.67 -10.74 8.27
CA LEU A 99 -8.58 -12.16 8.59
C LEU A 99 -8.87 -12.44 10.06
N GLN A 100 -8.39 -11.60 11.00
CA GLN A 100 -8.71 -11.78 12.41
C GLN A 100 -10.19 -11.61 12.72
N ARG A 101 -10.86 -10.60 12.14
CA ARG A 101 -12.31 -10.37 12.29
C ARG A 101 -13.12 -11.53 11.72
N GLU A 102 -12.64 -12.15 10.66
CA GLU A 102 -13.20 -13.38 10.07
C GLU A 102 -12.91 -14.65 10.89
N GLY A 103 -12.26 -14.53 12.06
CA GLY A 103 -12.01 -15.64 12.98
C GLY A 103 -10.71 -16.41 12.70
N VAL A 104 -9.87 -15.95 11.78
CA VAL A 104 -8.57 -16.58 11.52
C VAL A 104 -7.61 -16.32 12.69
N SER A 105 -7.06 -17.40 13.25
CA SER A 105 -6.14 -17.29 14.39
C SER A 105 -4.81 -16.60 14.01
N ILE A 106 -4.19 -15.88 14.96
CA ILE A 106 -2.86 -15.25 14.80
C ILE A 106 -1.80 -16.24 14.30
N THR A 107 -1.86 -17.49 14.76
CA THR A 107 -0.94 -18.55 14.31
C THR A 107 -1.14 -18.89 12.83
N ALA A 108 -2.39 -18.95 12.36
CA ALA A 108 -2.70 -19.19 10.95
C ALA A 108 -2.32 -17.97 10.09
N ILE A 109 -2.59 -16.75 10.54
CA ILE A 109 -2.15 -15.51 9.88
C ILE A 109 -0.62 -15.49 9.72
N GLY A 110 0.13 -15.84 10.78
CA GLY A 110 1.58 -15.94 10.70
C GLY A 110 2.06 -16.92 9.62
N LYS A 111 1.43 -18.09 9.52
CA LYS A 111 1.75 -19.06 8.47
C LYS A 111 1.43 -18.53 7.07
N LEU A 112 0.27 -17.91 6.86
CA LEU A 112 -0.14 -17.35 5.58
C LEU A 112 0.83 -16.27 5.09
N PHE A 113 1.30 -15.41 6.00
CA PHE A 113 2.20 -14.31 5.67
C PHE A 113 3.69 -14.70 5.73
N GLY A 114 4.01 -15.95 6.04
CA GLY A 114 5.39 -16.41 6.18
C GLY A 114 6.16 -15.73 7.32
N VAL A 115 5.46 -15.28 8.37
CA VAL A 115 6.04 -14.58 9.52
C VAL A 115 5.81 -15.35 10.83
N THR A 116 6.61 -15.03 11.84
CA THR A 116 6.42 -15.61 13.18
C THR A 116 5.11 -15.16 13.80
N ARG A 117 4.61 -15.93 14.80
CA ARG A 117 3.42 -15.56 15.58
C ARG A 117 3.53 -14.17 16.20
N GLN A 118 4.73 -13.79 16.69
CA GLN A 118 4.97 -12.47 17.27
C GLN A 118 4.78 -11.36 16.22
N ARG A 119 5.33 -11.52 15.02
CA ARG A 119 5.15 -10.54 13.94
C ARG A 119 3.70 -10.45 13.47
N ALA A 120 2.99 -11.59 13.39
CA ALA A 120 1.56 -11.59 13.10
C ALA A 120 0.74 -10.86 14.17
N SER A 121 1.08 -11.03 15.45
CA SER A 121 0.45 -10.29 16.56
C SER A 121 0.63 -8.78 16.41
N MET A 122 1.84 -8.33 16.03
CA MET A 122 2.11 -6.91 15.81
C MET A 122 1.29 -6.33 14.64
N LEU A 123 1.17 -7.05 13.53
CA LEU A 123 0.38 -6.62 12.38
C LEU A 123 -1.08 -6.31 12.75
N VAL A 124 -1.63 -7.14 13.65
CA VAL A 124 -3.01 -7.05 14.09
C VAL A 124 -3.22 -5.95 15.14
N GLN A 125 -2.28 -5.79 16.08
CA GLN A 125 -2.41 -4.87 17.23
C GLN A 125 -2.23 -3.38 16.90
N ASP A 126 -1.61 -3.05 15.78
CA ASP A 126 -1.17 -1.69 15.42
C ASP A 126 -2.31 -0.72 15.05
N ARG A 127 -3.32 -0.53 15.90
CA ARG A 127 -4.37 0.46 15.69
C ARG A 127 -3.75 1.87 15.73
N PRO A 128 -3.86 2.72 14.70
CA PRO A 128 -3.79 4.16 14.94
C PRO A 128 -4.99 4.47 15.83
N GLU A 129 -4.73 4.96 17.04
CA GLU A 129 -5.74 5.47 17.95
C GLU A 129 -6.63 6.46 17.18
N ARG A 130 -7.79 5.99 16.72
CA ARG A 130 -8.86 6.85 16.22
C ARG A 130 -9.26 7.74 17.39
N ASP A 131 -8.75 8.96 17.37
CA ASP A 131 -9.31 10.21 17.87
C ASP A 131 -10.32 10.01 19.02
N GLN A 132 -9.80 9.87 20.24
CA GLN A 132 -10.52 10.30 21.43
C GLN A 132 -10.28 11.80 21.55
N GLY A 133 -11.03 12.57 20.75
CA GLY A 133 -11.17 13.99 20.99
C GLY A 133 -11.62 14.19 22.44
N PRO A 134 -10.97 15.08 23.21
CA PRO A 134 -11.40 15.34 24.57
C PRO A 134 -12.80 15.96 24.53
N GLY A 135 -13.78 15.24 25.05
CA GLY A 135 -15.06 15.81 25.42
C GLY A 135 -14.89 16.63 26.68
N ASP A 136 -15.12 17.94 26.59
CA ASP A 136 -16.17 18.72 27.28
C ASP A 136 -16.09 20.18 26.81
#